data_AF-A0A2U2X9H5-F1
#
_entry.id   AF-A0A2U2X9H5-F1
#
_cell.length_a   1.000
_cell.length_b   1.000
_cell.length_c   1.000
_cell.angle_alpha   90.00
_cell.angle_beta   90.00
_cell.angle_gamma   90.00
#
_symmetry.space_group_name_H-M   'P 1'
#
loop_
_entity.id
_entity.type
_entity.pdbx_description
1 polymer ?
#
loop_
_entity_poly.entity_id
_entity_poly.type
_entity_poly.pdbx_seq_one_letter_code
_entity_poly.pdbx_strand_id
1 'polypeptide(L)'
;MNILCEDLDEPDVSGNLCDYQVIIDEDLYGNLESSSFEFVNAEIIDDCLNIELGASGCDGANWEFKLVDSGSITESSPEQRFLKLQLINIELCDAFFQTSISFDLKPIRIENGINEIILNIDGLQSALNYTY
;
A
#
# COMPACT_ATOMS: atom_id res chain seq x y z
N MET A 1 1.05 6.88 -54.22
CA MET A 1 0.31 7.51 -53.12
C MET A 1 0.70 6.75 -51.86
N ASN A 2 1.75 7.16 -51.17
CA ASN A 2 2.16 6.58 -49.89
C ASN A 2 1.47 7.40 -48.81
N ILE A 3 0.47 6.82 -48.17
CA ILE A 3 -0.08 7.34 -46.93
C ILE A 3 0.86 6.79 -45.84
N LEU A 4 1.64 7.70 -45.24
CA LEU A 4 2.20 7.47 -43.92
C LEU A 4 1.03 7.45 -42.94
N CYS A 5 0.87 6.36 -42.21
CA CYS A 5 -0.03 6.32 -41.07
C CYS A 5 0.63 7.09 -39.93
N GLU A 6 -0.13 8.04 -39.41
CA GLU A 6 0.18 8.91 -38.28
C GLU A 6 0.51 8.06 -37.05
N ASP A 7 1.53 8.51 -36.31
CA ASP A 7 1.89 8.01 -34.98
C ASP A 7 0.62 7.94 -34.13
N LEU A 8 0.17 6.71 -33.86
CA LEU A 8 -0.80 6.48 -32.81
C LEU A 8 -0.06 6.79 -31.51
N ASP A 9 -0.48 7.85 -30.83
CA ASP A 9 -0.10 8.12 -29.45
C ASP A 9 -0.19 6.81 -28.66
N GLU A 10 0.96 6.20 -28.39
CA GLU A 10 1.08 5.09 -27.44
C GLU A 10 0.48 5.60 -26.12
N PRO A 11 -0.51 4.91 -25.53
CA PRO A 11 -0.96 5.29 -24.20
C PRO A 11 0.27 5.25 -23.30
N ASP A 12 0.57 6.36 -22.65
CA ASP A 12 1.62 6.47 -21.65
C ASP A 12 1.33 5.45 -20.54
N VAL A 13 1.89 4.24 -20.66
CA VAL A 13 1.88 3.18 -19.63
C VAL A 13 2.92 3.53 -18.56
N SER A 14 2.92 4.79 -18.11
CA SER A 14 3.54 5.26 -16.88
C SER A 14 2.47 5.44 -15.79
N GLY A 15 1.36 4.71 -15.88
CA GLY A 15 0.35 4.64 -14.83
C GLY A 15 0.85 3.79 -13.67
N ASN A 16 0.73 4.29 -12.45
CA ASN A 16 0.93 3.48 -11.25
C ASN A 16 0.05 2.22 -11.34
N LEU A 17 0.65 1.04 -11.20
CA LEU A 17 -0.06 -0.24 -11.31
C LEU A 17 -0.86 -0.59 -10.04
N CYS A 18 -0.59 0.12 -8.94
CA CYS A 18 -1.27 -0.08 -7.67
C CYS A 18 -2.38 0.99 -7.49
N ASP A 19 -3.34 0.71 -6.60
CA ASP A 19 -4.47 1.59 -6.33
C ASP A 19 -4.04 2.89 -5.61
N TYR A 20 -3.05 2.77 -4.73
CA TYR A 20 -2.57 3.86 -3.88
C TYR A 20 -1.04 3.89 -3.82
N GLN A 21 -0.50 4.97 -3.26
CA GLN A 21 0.93 5.13 -3.00
C GLN A 21 1.20 5.17 -1.50
N VAL A 22 2.32 4.59 -1.06
CA VAL A 22 2.76 4.73 0.34
C VAL A 22 3.16 6.17 0.66
N ILE A 23 2.72 6.65 1.82
CA ILE A 23 3.02 8.00 2.33
C ILE A 23 4.12 7.89 3.38
N ILE A 24 5.20 8.66 3.25
CA ILE A 24 6.25 8.76 4.27
C ILE A 24 6.00 10.03 5.08
N ASP A 25 5.54 9.87 6.32
CA ASP A 25 5.20 11.00 7.19
C ASP A 25 5.20 10.55 8.66
N GLU A 26 6.23 10.95 9.42
CA GLU A 26 6.41 10.59 10.83
C GLU A 26 5.28 11.11 11.71
N ASP A 27 4.84 12.36 11.48
CA ASP A 27 3.79 13.00 12.27
C ASP A 27 2.45 12.30 12.03
N LEU A 28 2.12 12.00 10.76
CA LEU A 28 0.92 11.25 10.41
C LEU A 28 0.96 9.83 10.97
N TYR A 29 2.10 9.15 10.90
CA TYR A 29 2.29 7.80 11.45
C TYR A 29 2.05 7.74 12.98
N GLY A 30 2.53 8.77 13.70
CA GLY A 30 2.38 8.89 15.15
C GLY A 30 0.95 9.17 15.61
N ASN A 31 0.17 9.87 14.79
CA ASN A 31 -1.19 10.33 15.11
C ASN A 31 -2.29 9.62 14.31
N LEU A 32 -1.96 8.52 13.63
CA LEU A 32 -2.91 7.80 12.77
C LEU A 32 -4.02 7.14 13.60
N GLU A 33 -5.28 7.49 13.31
CA GLU A 33 -6.47 6.82 13.85
C GLU A 33 -7.20 6.06 12.74
N SER A 34 -7.70 4.86 13.02
CA SER A 34 -8.37 4.02 12.03
C SER A 34 -9.70 3.51 12.57
N SER A 35 -10.68 3.35 11.68
CA SER A 35 -11.81 2.45 11.92
C SER A 35 -11.29 1.02 12.14
N SER A 36 -12.03 0.19 12.86
CA SER A 36 -11.65 -1.21 13.12
C SER A 36 -11.71 -2.03 11.84
N PHE A 37 -10.68 -2.84 11.63
CA PHE A 37 -10.58 -3.80 10.53
C PHE A 37 -9.76 -5.01 10.97
N GLU A 38 -9.79 -6.06 10.15
CA GLU A 38 -9.00 -7.27 10.30
C GLU A 38 -8.20 -7.50 9.01
N PHE A 39 -6.93 -7.86 9.13
CA PHE A 39 -6.16 -8.35 7.99
C PHE A 39 -6.62 -9.77 7.64
N VAL A 40 -7.05 -9.97 6.39
CA VAL A 40 -7.37 -11.29 5.84
C VAL A 40 -6.14 -11.88 5.15
N ASN A 41 -5.48 -11.08 4.32
CA ASN A 41 -4.25 -11.46 3.63
C ASN A 41 -3.37 -10.23 3.35
N ALA A 42 -2.07 -10.44 3.19
CA ALA A 42 -1.14 -9.44 2.70
C ALA A 42 0.00 -10.11 1.94
N GLU A 43 0.25 -9.66 0.72
CA GLU A 43 1.32 -10.18 -0.14
C GLU A 43 1.91 -9.09 -1.02
N ILE A 44 3.14 -9.30 -1.48
CA ILE A 44 3.82 -8.38 -2.38
C ILE A 44 3.86 -9.02 -3.77
N ILE A 45 3.34 -8.31 -4.76
CA ILE A 45 3.40 -8.69 -6.17
C ILE A 45 4.07 -7.53 -6.91
N ASP A 46 5.25 -7.79 -7.45
CA ASP A 46 6.15 -6.78 -8.00
C ASP A 46 6.39 -5.64 -6.99
N ASP A 47 5.90 -4.44 -7.28
CA ASP A 47 6.04 -3.25 -6.44
C ASP A 47 4.78 -2.88 -5.66
N CYS A 48 3.76 -3.72 -5.74
CA CYS A 48 2.49 -3.50 -5.06
C CYS A 48 2.38 -4.41 -3.82
N LEU A 49 2.22 -3.80 -2.65
CA LEU A 49 1.69 -4.49 -1.48
C LEU A 49 0.18 -4.62 -1.62
N ASN A 50 -0.26 -5.84 -1.89
CA ASN A 50 -1.67 -6.21 -1.97
C ASN A 50 -2.15 -6.60 -0.57
N ILE A 51 -3.23 -5.98 -0.13
CA ILE A 51 -3.82 -6.21 1.19
C ILE A 51 -5.29 -6.54 1.01
N GLU A 52 -5.71 -7.65 1.60
CA GLU A 52 -7.10 -8.00 1.77
C GLU A 52 -7.52 -7.73 3.21
N LEU A 53 -8.58 -6.95 3.36
CA LEU A 53 -9.06 -6.45 4.65
C LEU A 53 -10.52 -6.81 4.83
N GLY A 54 -10.89 -7.17 6.06
CA GLY A 54 -12.26 -7.34 6.49
C GLY A 54 -12.68 -6.25 7.46
N ALA A 55 -13.85 -5.65 7.28
CA ALA A 55 -14.42 -4.72 8.24
C ALA A 55 -15.96 -4.73 8.21
N SER A 56 -16.57 -4.23 9.29
CA SER A 56 -18.02 -4.00 9.32
C SER A 56 -18.38 -2.76 8.50
N GLY A 57 -19.42 -2.84 7.67
CA GLY A 57 -19.89 -1.77 6.81
C GLY A 57 -21.19 -2.13 6.09
N CYS A 58 -21.59 -1.30 5.14
CA CYS A 58 -22.79 -1.51 4.31
C CYS A 58 -22.46 -2.23 3.00
N ASP A 59 -21.40 -1.80 2.32
CA ASP A 59 -20.91 -2.38 1.07
C ASP A 59 -19.43 -2.08 0.80
N GLY A 60 -18.76 -1.26 1.62
CA GLY A 60 -17.36 -0.90 1.44
C GLY A 60 -17.11 0.18 0.40
N ALA A 61 -18.15 0.74 -0.22
CA ALA A 61 -17.99 1.69 -1.31
C ALA A 61 -17.43 3.04 -0.87
N ASN A 62 -17.54 3.39 0.42
CA ASN A 62 -17.04 4.64 0.98
C ASN A 62 -15.79 4.47 1.84
N TRP A 63 -15.11 3.32 1.72
CA TRP A 63 -13.89 3.06 2.48
C TRP A 63 -12.71 3.80 1.84
N GLU A 64 -12.01 4.60 2.64
CA GLU A 64 -10.77 5.26 2.22
C GLU A 64 -9.58 4.64 2.94
N PHE A 65 -8.44 4.58 2.24
CA PHE A 65 -7.25 3.91 2.76
C PHE A 65 -6.00 4.77 2.65
N LYS A 66 -5.11 4.61 3.64
CA LYS A 66 -3.74 5.12 3.59
C LYS A 66 -2.80 4.07 4.17
N LEU A 67 -1.64 3.91 3.53
CA LEU A 67 -0.50 3.21 4.12
C LEU A 67 0.59 4.23 4.41
N VAL A 68 0.93 4.37 5.69
CA VAL A 68 1.85 5.40 6.17
C VAL A 68 3.10 4.74 6.72
N ASP A 69 4.25 5.08 6.16
CA ASP A 69 5.58 4.73 6.67
C ASP A 69 6.03 5.74 7.72
N SER A 70 6.65 5.23 8.77
CA SER A 70 7.22 6.05 9.86
C SER A 70 8.38 6.95 9.43
N GLY A 71 8.96 6.75 8.25
CA GLY A 71 10.20 7.40 7.79
C GLY A 71 11.48 6.85 8.44
N SER A 72 11.34 6.03 9.48
CA SER A 72 12.48 5.41 10.18
C SER A 72 13.00 4.19 9.42
N ILE A 73 14.32 4.08 9.34
CA ILE A 73 15.04 2.92 8.79
C ILE A 73 15.90 2.34 9.91
N THR A 74 15.78 1.04 10.17
CA THR A 74 16.60 0.38 11.21
C THR A 74 18.00 0.06 10.72
N GLU A 75 19.00 0.17 11.61
CA GLU A 75 20.37 -0.29 11.38
C GLU A 75 20.47 -1.83 11.51
N SER A 76 19.79 -2.56 10.61
CA SER A 76 19.82 -4.02 10.52
C SER A 76 20.13 -4.48 9.10
N SER A 77 20.33 -5.79 8.90
CA SER A 77 20.52 -6.39 7.59
C SER A 77 19.58 -7.60 7.44
N PRO A 78 18.52 -7.52 6.61
CA PRO A 78 18.12 -6.35 5.83
C PRO A 78 17.62 -5.20 6.71
N GLU A 79 17.63 -3.98 6.16
CA GLU A 79 17.02 -2.80 6.75
C GLU A 79 15.50 -3.01 6.89
N GLN A 80 14.90 -2.41 7.91
CA GLN A 80 13.47 -2.54 8.17
C GLN A 80 12.78 -1.20 8.16
N ARG A 81 11.50 -1.24 7.77
CA ARG A 81 10.55 -0.13 7.84
C ARG A 81 9.32 -0.51 8.63
N PHE A 82 8.63 0.52 9.12
CA PHE A 82 7.44 0.38 9.94
C PHE A 82 6.30 1.15 9.31
N LEU A 83 5.21 0.44 9.04
CA LEU A 83 4.05 0.90 8.30
C LEU A 83 2.79 0.75 9.15
N LYS A 84 1.85 1.66 8.98
CA LYS A 84 0.50 1.57 9.53
C LYS A 84 -0.53 1.77 8.43
N LEU A 85 -1.54 0.91 8.43
CA LEU A 85 -2.69 1.04 7.57
C LEU A 85 -3.80 1.80 8.30
N GLN A 86 -4.40 2.77 7.62
CA GLN A 86 -5.62 3.45 8.03
C GLN A 86 -6.76 3.03 7.12
N LEU A 87 -7.86 2.60 7.73
CA LEU A 87 -9.18 2.56 7.12
C LEU A 87 -10.01 3.71 7.70
N ILE A 88 -10.54 4.58 6.83
CA ILE A 88 -11.63 5.48 7.19
C ILE A 88 -12.92 4.88 6.66
N ASN A 89 -13.81 4.53 7.59
CA ASN A 89 -15.12 3.99 7.29
C ASN A 89 -16.20 4.76 8.06
N ILE A 90 -17.09 5.43 7.31
CA ILE A 90 -18.21 6.23 7.83
C ILE A 90 -19.57 5.52 7.72
N GLU A 91 -19.57 4.25 7.29
CA GLU A 91 -20.77 3.46 7.12
C GLU A 91 -21.35 3.03 8.47
N LEU A 92 -22.68 2.95 8.56
CA LEU A 92 -23.40 2.69 9.81
C LEU A 92 -23.93 1.25 9.93
N CYS A 93 -23.72 0.42 8.91
CA CYS A 93 -24.17 -0.96 8.91
C CYS A 93 -23.14 -1.86 9.61
N ASP A 94 -23.61 -2.92 10.27
CA ASP A 94 -22.77 -3.86 11.01
C ASP A 94 -22.44 -5.15 10.23
N ALA A 95 -22.71 -5.19 8.92
CA ALA A 95 -22.45 -6.37 8.10
C ALA A 95 -20.96 -6.47 7.75
N PHE A 96 -20.41 -7.68 7.71
CA PHE A 96 -18.98 -7.89 7.45
C PHE A 96 -18.70 -7.99 5.96
N PHE A 97 -17.76 -7.17 5.48
CA PHE A 97 -17.33 -7.14 4.09
C PHE A 97 -15.81 -7.25 3.98
N GLN A 98 -15.36 -7.77 2.85
CA GLN A 98 -13.94 -7.85 2.50
C GLN A 98 -13.67 -7.01 1.26
N THR A 99 -12.49 -6.41 1.21
CA THR A 99 -12.00 -5.70 0.02
C THR A 99 -10.50 -5.94 -0.16
N SER A 100 -10.06 -5.83 -1.41
CA SER A 100 -8.65 -5.94 -1.78
C SER A 100 -8.18 -4.61 -2.36
N ILE A 101 -7.05 -4.13 -1.86
CA ILE A 101 -6.40 -2.89 -2.29
C ILE A 101 -4.90 -3.12 -2.44
N SER A 102 -4.25 -2.24 -3.18
CA SER A 102 -2.81 -2.30 -3.42
C SER A 102 -2.11 -0.95 -3.19
N PHE A 103 -0.90 -1.00 -2.63
CA PHE A 103 -0.06 0.18 -2.38
C PHE A 103 1.31 0.06 -3.08
N ASP A 104 1.70 1.11 -3.79
CA ASP A 104 3.02 1.24 -4.44
C ASP A 104 4.12 1.46 -3.40
N LEU A 105 5.03 0.49 -3.34
CA LEU A 105 6.15 0.42 -2.40
C LEU A 105 7.41 1.16 -2.90
N LYS A 106 7.45 1.61 -4.17
CA LYS A 106 8.61 2.35 -4.70
C LYS A 106 9.06 3.53 -3.84
N PRO A 107 8.16 4.34 -3.25
CA PRO A 107 8.57 5.51 -2.44
C PRO A 107 9.39 5.14 -1.22
N ILE A 108 9.21 3.93 -0.67
CA ILE A 108 9.88 3.47 0.55
C ILE A 108 11.12 2.63 0.26
N ARG A 109 11.50 2.43 -1.00
CA ARG A 109 12.78 1.82 -1.33
C ARG A 109 13.92 2.64 -0.74
N ILE A 110 14.97 1.97 -0.31
CA ILE A 110 16.18 2.60 0.22
C ILE A 110 17.21 2.62 -0.90
N GLU A 111 17.68 3.81 -1.26
CA GLU A 111 18.78 3.98 -2.20
C GLU A 111 20.12 3.56 -1.53
N ASN A 112 21.19 3.40 -2.32
CA ASN A 112 22.54 2.98 -1.90
C ASN A 112 22.84 1.46 -1.92
N GLY A 113 22.24 0.74 -2.87
CA GLY A 113 22.59 -0.66 -3.14
C GLY A 113 21.88 -1.68 -2.26
N ILE A 114 20.94 -1.22 -1.43
CA ILE A 114 19.96 -2.07 -0.74
C ILE A 114 18.87 -2.43 -1.77
N ASN A 115 18.59 -3.72 -1.89
CA ASN A 115 17.61 -4.28 -2.82
C ASN A 115 16.57 -5.15 -2.09
N GLU A 116 16.58 -5.15 -0.76
CA GLU A 116 15.70 -5.93 0.08
C GLU A 116 15.46 -5.19 1.38
N ILE A 117 14.19 -5.06 1.79
CA ILE A 117 13.80 -4.49 3.08
C ILE A 117 12.70 -5.33 3.73
N ILE A 118 12.67 -5.34 5.06
CA ILE A 118 11.59 -5.96 5.83
C ILE A 118 10.53 -4.90 6.16
N LEU A 119 9.29 -5.20 5.81
CA LEU A 119 8.13 -4.36 6.09
C LEU A 119 7.40 -4.88 7.33
N ASN A 120 7.45 -4.11 8.42
CA ASN A 120 6.67 -4.36 9.61
C ASN A 120 5.39 -3.54 9.56
N ILE A 121 4.25 -4.20 9.35
CA ILE A 121 2.94 -3.52 9.27
C ILE A 121 2.22 -3.73 10.61
N ASP A 122 1.83 -2.65 11.25
CA ASP A 122 1.11 -2.72 12.53
C ASP A 122 -0.21 -3.49 12.38
N GLY A 123 -0.46 -4.41 13.32
CA GLY A 123 -1.60 -5.33 13.28
C GLY A 123 -1.45 -6.56 12.37
N LEU A 124 -0.45 -6.60 11.47
CA LEU A 124 -0.14 -7.79 10.68
C LEU A 124 0.73 -8.76 11.49
N GLN A 125 0.39 -10.06 11.46
CA GLN A 125 1.05 -11.06 12.33
C GLN A 125 2.52 -11.32 12.00
N SER A 126 2.90 -11.14 10.73
CA SER A 126 4.24 -11.41 10.24
C SER A 126 4.71 -10.28 9.34
N ALA A 127 5.98 -9.89 9.50
CA ALA A 127 6.62 -8.95 8.60
C ALA A 127 6.72 -9.55 7.18
N LEU A 128 6.71 -8.68 6.17
CA LEU A 128 6.85 -9.06 4.77
C LEU A 128 8.24 -8.72 4.27
N ASN A 129 8.80 -9.60 3.45
CA ASN A 129 10.07 -9.34 2.78
C ASN A 129 9.83 -8.73 1.41
N TYR A 130 10.35 -7.53 1.18
CA TYR A 130 10.22 -6.83 -0.10
C TYR A 130 11.57 -6.75 -0.81
N THR A 131 11.71 -7.46 -1.93
CA THR A 131 12.89 -7.43 -2.80
C THR A 131 12.57 -6.61 -4.06
N TYR A 132 13.48 -5.71 -4.46
CA TYR A 132 13.28 -4.78 -5.58
C TYR A 132 14.55 -4.47 -6.38
#